data_AF-W9WWF7-F1
#
_entry.id   AF-W9WWF7-F1
#
_cell.length_a   1.000
_cell.length_b   1.000
_cell.length_c   1.000
_cell.angle_alpha   90.00
_cell.angle_beta   90.00
_cell.angle_gamma   90.00
#
_symmetry.space_group_name_H-M   'P 1'
#
loop_
_entity.id
_entity.type
_entity.pdbx_description
1 polymer ?
#
loop_
_entity_poly.entity_id
_entity_poly.type
_entity_poly.pdbx_seq_one_letter_code
_entity_poly.pdbx_strand_id
1 'polypeptide(L)'
;MKYPSLASYLLVLVALQTSQVTSLAVPRPPTLKSRSLLPPFSLPQNDLLDLTRALDVTTKQAGYLYGPPVAGGPYFPTGVLGLAKVAADQALIQLDEAPILVAAAADTTDSTVSAPQYNGLQTLDDYTLLYDGHWKATLPSGPVPGMLTNYTQDLLFSMERLSFSPYQVKRLNPSSDTLQFNVDDNTTTQITGMTLQQLFESGRLFYADYRDQKDLTPTDRYSAACDAFFYIDQASGEFLPLAIRTNVGSNLIYTPKDDPADWLLAKIMYNVNDFWFAQWNHLASTHEVVQIVYLAAIRTLSDNHPVLALLNRIMYEVYAIQPLAELLLFLPGAAVDQVFAYTGTSAQDYTTNLYENDGSGRFQANYFTAELESRGLINSNFGPALKNFPFYEDASTIYNAIHAFMTSFVNSYYPKDSDITADNEMQAWVKESQGPAKAIDFPSITTRSALINALTHMAHLASTSHHTVNTNELLSASSTLPFHPPSLYQPPPSSKGFTNVVDFLPPLDKVEEQFSVAAIFVRPFFVGTNRTLMHMFDDPSMLSRMNSATQSAASTFYSSMQAFSQQVAARTFDQNGLSQGMPFVWKALDPNVAPFSITS
;
A
#
# COMPACT_ATOMS: atom_id res chain seq x y z
N MET A 1 -34.24 -0.85 0.26
CA MET A 1 -33.86 -2.02 -0.56
C MET A 1 -32.84 -2.80 0.25
N LYS A 2 -32.99 -4.11 0.44
CA LYS A 2 -32.00 -4.90 1.17
C LYS A 2 -30.78 -5.06 0.26
N TYR A 3 -29.65 -4.47 0.64
CA TYR A 3 -28.37 -4.67 -0.04
C TYR A 3 -28.00 -6.16 0.02
N PRO A 4 -27.30 -6.70 -0.99
CA PRO A 4 -26.91 -8.10 -0.99
C PRO A 4 -26.02 -8.38 0.24
N SER A 5 -26.33 -9.43 1.00
CA SER A 5 -25.45 -9.88 2.09
C SER A 5 -24.12 -10.39 1.53
N LEU A 6 -23.07 -10.49 2.36
CA LEU A 6 -21.78 -11.11 1.97
C LEU A 6 -21.94 -12.52 1.36
N ALA A 7 -23.00 -13.26 1.72
CA ALA A 7 -23.36 -14.53 1.08
C ALA A 7 -23.68 -14.37 -0.41
N SER A 8 -24.19 -13.20 -0.82
CA SER A 8 -24.41 -12.80 -2.20
C SER A 8 -23.09 -12.48 -2.92
N TYR A 9 -22.09 -11.94 -2.22
CA TYR A 9 -20.73 -11.75 -2.75
C TYR A 9 -19.99 -13.09 -2.91
N LEU A 10 -20.09 -13.99 -1.92
CA LEU A 10 -19.66 -15.38 -2.08
C LEU A 10 -20.41 -16.07 -3.23
N LEU A 11 -21.71 -15.82 -3.40
CA LEU A 11 -22.48 -16.34 -4.54
C LEU A 11 -22.09 -15.69 -5.87
N VAL A 12 -21.62 -14.44 -5.90
CA VAL A 12 -21.06 -13.80 -7.11
C VAL A 12 -19.68 -14.38 -7.43
N LEU A 13 -18.83 -14.58 -6.42
CA LEU A 13 -17.53 -15.25 -6.57
C LEU A 13 -17.70 -16.71 -6.99
N VAL A 14 -18.69 -17.44 -6.45
CA VAL A 14 -19.07 -18.80 -6.87
C VAL A 14 -19.84 -18.79 -8.21
N ALA A 15 -20.60 -17.74 -8.53
CA ALA A 15 -21.22 -17.57 -9.85
C ALA A 15 -20.16 -17.30 -10.93
N LEU A 16 -19.09 -16.57 -10.60
CA LEU A 16 -17.91 -16.42 -11.45
C LEU A 16 -17.15 -17.74 -11.61
N GLN A 17 -17.21 -18.65 -10.62
CA GLN A 17 -16.74 -20.05 -10.78
C GLN A 17 -17.63 -20.88 -11.73
N THR A 18 -18.92 -20.54 -11.90
CA THR A 18 -19.90 -21.34 -12.69
C THR A 18 -20.26 -20.74 -14.03
N SER A 19 -20.00 -19.45 -14.27
CA SER A 19 -19.87 -18.92 -15.61
C SER A 19 -18.63 -19.54 -16.23
N GLN A 20 -18.82 -20.67 -16.91
CA GLN A 20 -18.01 -20.98 -18.06
C GLN A 20 -18.13 -19.79 -19.00
N VAL A 21 -17.27 -18.78 -18.80
CA VAL A 21 -16.65 -18.13 -19.94
C VAL A 21 -16.17 -19.31 -20.73
N THR A 22 -16.79 -19.53 -21.89
CA THR A 22 -16.23 -20.37 -22.92
C THR A 22 -14.90 -19.70 -23.20
N SER A 23 -13.91 -20.09 -22.41
CA SER A 23 -12.56 -19.68 -22.63
C SER A 23 -12.30 -20.28 -23.99
N LEU A 24 -12.31 -19.41 -24.99
CA LEU A 24 -11.12 -19.34 -25.79
C LEU A 24 -10.01 -18.94 -24.81
N ALA A 25 -9.62 -19.89 -23.95
CA ALA A 25 -8.23 -20.13 -23.72
C ALA A 25 -7.71 -20.10 -25.15
N VAL A 26 -7.08 -18.98 -25.50
CA VAL A 26 -5.78 -19.13 -26.08
C VAL A 26 -5.05 -19.88 -24.97
N PRO A 27 -4.95 -21.23 -25.01
CA PRO A 27 -3.85 -21.82 -24.30
C PRO A 27 -2.66 -20.97 -24.73
N ARG A 28 -1.79 -20.55 -23.79
CA ARG A 28 -0.39 -20.35 -24.19
C ARG A 28 -0.14 -21.48 -25.17
N PRO A 29 0.14 -21.19 -26.46
CA PRO A 29 0.07 -22.21 -27.48
C PRO A 29 0.71 -23.46 -26.92
N PRO A 30 0.10 -24.65 -27.05
CA PRO A 30 0.80 -25.88 -26.75
C PRO A 30 1.87 -26.08 -27.83
N THR A 31 2.73 -25.08 -28.05
CA THR A 31 4.05 -25.24 -28.61
C THR A 31 4.91 -25.85 -27.51
N LEU A 32 4.70 -27.17 -27.43
CA LEU A 32 5.71 -28.18 -27.20
C LEU A 32 6.33 -28.23 -25.81
N LYS A 33 6.03 -29.35 -25.16
CA LYS A 33 6.92 -30.12 -24.27
C LYS A 33 8.40 -29.92 -24.64
N SER A 34 9.00 -28.85 -24.14
CA SER A 34 10.42 -28.52 -24.28
C SER A 34 10.70 -27.12 -23.66
N ARG A 35 10.35 -26.89 -22.39
CA ARG A 35 10.83 -25.68 -21.71
C ARG A 35 12.35 -25.73 -21.42
N SER A 36 13.02 -26.86 -21.72
CA SER A 36 14.48 -27.01 -21.67
C SER A 36 15.21 -26.63 -22.96
N LEU A 37 14.55 -26.05 -23.99
CA LEU A 37 15.18 -25.64 -25.27
C LEU A 37 14.98 -24.16 -25.63
N LEU A 38 14.40 -23.31 -24.77
CA LEU A 38 14.33 -21.87 -25.07
C LEU A 38 15.72 -21.23 -24.88
N PRO A 39 16.13 -20.31 -25.77
CA PRO A 39 17.42 -19.65 -25.64
C PRO A 39 17.48 -18.77 -24.38
N PRO A 40 18.69 -18.49 -23.87
CA PRO A 40 18.90 -17.48 -22.83
C PRO A 40 18.28 -16.13 -23.21
N PHE A 41 17.89 -15.33 -22.21
CA PHE A 41 17.45 -13.96 -22.46
C PHE A 41 18.60 -13.12 -23.04
N SER A 42 18.27 -12.23 -23.98
CA SER A 42 19.25 -11.45 -24.73
C SER A 42 18.74 -10.03 -25.03
N LEU A 43 19.69 -9.10 -25.13
CA LEU A 43 19.45 -7.75 -25.65
C LEU A 43 19.28 -7.79 -27.17
N PRO A 44 18.50 -6.89 -27.78
CA PRO A 44 18.24 -6.91 -29.22
C PRO A 44 19.53 -6.85 -30.05
N GLN A 45 20.52 -6.06 -29.65
CA GLN A 45 21.82 -5.96 -30.32
C GLN A 45 22.67 -7.25 -30.28
N ASN A 46 22.30 -8.21 -29.43
CA ASN A 46 23.01 -9.49 -29.24
C ASN A 46 22.15 -10.69 -29.68
N ASP A 47 20.97 -10.45 -30.25
CA ASP A 47 20.04 -11.51 -30.65
C ASP A 47 20.31 -11.99 -32.07
N LEU A 48 20.41 -13.32 -32.26
CA LEU A 48 20.61 -13.94 -33.57
C LEU A 48 19.29 -14.10 -34.35
N LEU A 49 18.14 -13.82 -33.72
CA LEU A 49 16.79 -13.99 -34.27
C LEU A 49 16.00 -12.67 -34.37
N ASP A 50 16.66 -11.60 -34.84
CA ASP A 50 16.12 -10.22 -34.89
C ASP A 50 14.73 -10.11 -35.59
N LEU A 51 14.49 -10.87 -36.68
CA LEU A 51 13.19 -10.83 -37.38
C LEU A 51 12.05 -11.40 -36.52
N THR A 52 12.29 -12.51 -35.82
CA THR A 52 11.30 -13.12 -34.92
C THR A 52 11.02 -12.18 -33.75
N ARG A 53 12.08 -11.58 -33.20
CA ARG A 53 12.01 -10.62 -32.11
C ARG A 53 11.12 -9.42 -32.46
N ALA A 54 11.35 -8.80 -33.63
CA ALA A 54 10.57 -7.67 -34.10
C ALA A 54 9.10 -8.04 -34.42
N LEU A 55 8.87 -9.24 -34.97
CA LEU A 55 7.52 -9.74 -35.24
C LEU A 55 6.73 -9.96 -33.94
N ASP A 56 7.37 -10.49 -32.90
CA ASP A 56 6.75 -10.71 -31.59
C ASP A 56 6.34 -9.36 -30.97
N VAL A 57 7.23 -8.36 -30.99
CA VAL A 57 6.90 -7.01 -30.50
C VAL A 57 5.74 -6.40 -31.28
N THR A 58 5.74 -6.51 -32.62
CA THR A 58 4.64 -6.02 -33.47
C THR A 58 3.32 -6.71 -33.14
N THR A 59 3.35 -8.02 -32.91
CA THR A 59 2.16 -8.81 -32.52
C THR A 59 1.63 -8.34 -31.16
N LYS A 60 2.53 -8.09 -30.19
CA LYS A 60 2.15 -7.54 -28.90
C LYS A 60 1.55 -6.15 -29.01
N GLN A 61 2.10 -5.25 -29.84
CA GLN A 61 1.54 -3.91 -30.05
C GLN A 61 0.12 -3.94 -30.63
N ALA A 62 -0.19 -4.92 -31.49
CA ALA A 62 -1.53 -5.10 -32.05
C ALA A 62 -2.51 -5.75 -31.05
N GLY A 63 -2.03 -6.58 -30.13
CA GLY A 63 -2.87 -7.32 -29.19
C GLY A 63 -3.05 -6.69 -27.81
N TYR A 64 -2.07 -5.92 -27.33
CA TYR A 64 -2.12 -5.17 -26.07
C TYR A 64 -2.41 -3.72 -26.38
N LEU A 65 -3.64 -3.25 -26.17
CA LEU A 65 -4.04 -1.88 -26.43
C LEU A 65 -4.23 -1.12 -25.12
N TYR A 66 -4.11 0.21 -25.18
CA TYR A 66 -4.50 1.09 -24.08
C TYR A 66 -6.02 1.26 -24.09
N GLY A 67 -6.69 0.65 -23.12
CA GLY A 67 -8.13 0.75 -22.90
C GLY A 67 -8.48 1.84 -21.89
N PRO A 68 -9.79 2.08 -21.66
CA PRO A 68 -10.22 2.98 -20.61
C PRO A 68 -9.69 2.50 -19.24
N PRO A 69 -9.52 3.42 -18.26
CA PRO A 69 -9.20 3.05 -16.89
C PRO A 69 -10.23 2.07 -16.30
N VAL A 70 -9.78 1.19 -15.41
CA VAL A 70 -10.64 0.27 -14.65
C VAL A 70 -10.46 0.63 -13.18
N ALA A 71 -11.55 0.88 -12.45
CA ALA A 71 -11.47 1.32 -11.06
C ALA A 71 -10.78 2.70 -10.85
N GLY A 72 -10.65 3.51 -11.91
CA GLY A 72 -10.02 4.84 -11.87
C GLY A 72 -8.63 4.86 -12.50
N GLY A 73 -7.97 6.02 -12.53
CA GLY A 73 -6.55 6.15 -12.85
C GLY A 73 -6.17 6.10 -14.35
N PRO A 74 -4.97 5.57 -14.70
CA PRO A 74 -4.44 5.57 -16.06
C PRO A 74 -5.09 4.51 -16.97
N TYR A 75 -4.65 4.43 -18.22
CA TYR A 75 -5.12 3.40 -19.16
C TYR A 75 -4.89 1.97 -18.62
N PHE A 76 -5.88 1.10 -18.86
CA PHE A 76 -5.82 -0.32 -18.49
C PHE A 76 -5.68 -1.22 -19.74
N PRO A 77 -5.03 -2.41 -19.67
CA PRO A 77 -4.87 -3.26 -20.85
C PRO A 77 -6.21 -3.72 -21.47
N THR A 78 -6.33 -3.54 -22.77
CA THR A 78 -7.41 -4.11 -23.60
C THR A 78 -6.83 -4.74 -24.89
N GLY A 79 -7.70 -5.09 -25.84
CA GLY A 79 -7.32 -5.86 -27.03
C GLY A 79 -7.20 -7.35 -26.74
N VAL A 80 -6.99 -8.16 -27.77
CA VAL A 80 -7.05 -9.64 -27.66
C VAL A 80 -6.03 -10.19 -26.64
N LEU A 81 -4.79 -9.68 -26.66
CA LEU A 81 -3.75 -10.13 -25.73
C LEU A 81 -3.87 -9.44 -24.36
N GLY A 82 -4.27 -8.17 -24.31
CA GLY A 82 -4.51 -7.46 -23.05
C GLY A 82 -5.61 -8.13 -22.23
N LEU A 83 -6.77 -8.39 -22.84
CA LEU A 83 -7.87 -9.09 -22.19
C LEU A 83 -7.49 -10.52 -21.78
N ALA A 84 -6.70 -11.22 -22.61
CA ALA A 84 -6.20 -12.56 -22.25
C ALA A 84 -5.25 -12.52 -21.04
N LYS A 85 -4.40 -11.49 -20.92
CA LYS A 85 -3.52 -11.30 -19.75
C LYS A 85 -4.33 -10.98 -18.49
N VAL A 86 -5.33 -10.10 -18.57
CA VAL A 86 -6.24 -9.79 -17.46
C VAL A 86 -6.94 -11.06 -16.98
N ALA A 87 -7.51 -11.84 -17.90
CA ALA A 87 -8.18 -13.10 -17.56
C ALA A 87 -7.21 -14.13 -16.95
N ALA A 88 -5.97 -14.20 -17.44
CA ALA A 88 -4.95 -15.08 -16.87
C ALA A 88 -4.57 -14.67 -15.44
N ASP A 89 -4.40 -13.38 -15.18
CA ASP A 89 -4.11 -12.88 -13.82
C ASP A 89 -5.29 -13.13 -12.87
N GLN A 90 -6.53 -12.91 -13.33
CA GLN A 90 -7.72 -13.23 -12.54
C GLN A 90 -7.82 -14.72 -12.19
N ALA A 91 -7.44 -15.61 -13.11
CA ALA A 91 -7.41 -17.04 -12.83
C ALA A 91 -6.32 -17.43 -11.81
N LEU A 92 -5.18 -16.72 -11.82
CA LEU A 92 -4.10 -16.94 -10.87
C LEU A 92 -4.49 -16.45 -9.47
N ILE A 93 -4.97 -15.22 -9.34
CA ILE A 93 -5.31 -14.66 -8.03
C ILE A 93 -6.47 -15.41 -7.35
N GLN A 94 -7.41 -15.97 -8.13
CA GLN A 94 -8.48 -16.82 -7.60
C GLN A 94 -7.93 -18.05 -6.86
N LEU A 95 -6.77 -18.58 -7.25
CA LEU A 95 -6.13 -19.71 -6.55
C LEU A 95 -5.58 -19.28 -5.19
N ASP A 96 -5.08 -18.05 -5.09
CA ASP A 96 -4.60 -17.48 -3.82
C ASP A 96 -5.75 -17.07 -2.90
N GLU A 97 -6.83 -16.54 -3.46
CA GLU A 97 -7.98 -16.05 -2.71
C GLU A 97 -8.87 -17.19 -2.20
N ALA A 98 -8.98 -18.31 -2.93
CA ALA A 98 -9.81 -19.44 -2.53
C ALA A 98 -9.60 -19.91 -1.06
N PRO A 99 -8.37 -20.18 -0.57
CA PRO A 99 -8.17 -20.53 0.83
C PRO A 99 -8.51 -19.38 1.79
N ILE A 100 -8.31 -18.13 1.39
CA ILE A 100 -8.62 -16.94 2.19
C ILE A 100 -10.13 -16.76 2.35
N LEU A 101 -10.90 -16.92 1.28
CA LEU A 101 -12.37 -16.83 1.33
C LEU A 101 -12.97 -17.89 2.27
N VAL A 102 -12.40 -19.10 2.28
CA VAL A 102 -12.81 -20.16 3.22
C VAL A 102 -12.45 -19.79 4.66
N ALA A 103 -11.23 -19.27 4.89
CA ALA A 103 -10.78 -18.83 6.20
C ALA A 103 -11.63 -17.67 6.74
N ALA A 104 -11.89 -16.65 5.91
CA ALA A 104 -12.72 -15.50 6.26
C ALA A 104 -14.16 -15.91 6.60
N ALA A 105 -14.75 -16.84 5.84
CA ALA A 105 -16.07 -17.37 6.14
C ALA A 105 -16.12 -18.14 7.47
N ALA A 106 -15.07 -18.89 7.79
CA ALA A 106 -14.95 -19.61 9.06
C ALA A 106 -14.84 -18.64 10.24
N ASP A 107 -13.97 -17.64 10.15
CA ASP A 107 -13.80 -16.62 11.19
C ASP A 107 -15.07 -15.76 11.37
N THR A 108 -15.74 -15.40 10.28
CA THR A 108 -17.03 -14.67 10.34
C THR A 108 -18.08 -15.50 11.07
N THR A 109 -18.17 -16.79 10.78
CA THR A 109 -19.11 -17.70 11.44
C THR A 109 -18.81 -17.82 12.94
N ASP A 110 -17.53 -17.97 13.30
CA ASP A 110 -17.09 -18.02 14.70
C ASP A 110 -17.42 -16.73 15.46
N SER A 111 -17.17 -15.57 14.83
CA SER A 111 -17.48 -14.27 15.42
C SER A 111 -18.97 -14.07 15.66
N THR A 112 -19.81 -14.40 14.67
CA THR A 112 -21.28 -14.29 14.83
C THR A 112 -21.83 -15.22 15.92
N VAL A 113 -21.29 -16.44 16.07
CA VAL A 113 -21.66 -17.34 17.18
C VAL A 113 -21.21 -16.79 18.53
N SER A 114 -20.08 -16.07 18.53
CA SER A 114 -19.47 -15.49 19.73
C SER A 114 -19.98 -14.10 20.07
N ALA A 115 -20.89 -13.52 19.28
CA ALA A 115 -21.49 -12.20 19.51
C ALA A 115 -21.93 -11.91 20.98
N PRO A 116 -22.55 -12.87 21.72
CA PRO A 116 -22.90 -12.64 23.13
C PRO A 116 -21.71 -12.41 24.06
N GLN A 117 -20.50 -12.81 23.66
CA GLN A 117 -19.25 -12.66 24.43
C GLN A 117 -18.69 -11.24 24.34
N TYR A 118 -19.12 -10.43 23.37
CA TYR A 118 -18.61 -9.07 23.14
C TYR A 118 -19.34 -7.98 23.94
N ASN A 119 -20.24 -8.36 24.85
CA ASN A 119 -21.06 -7.46 25.67
C ASN A 119 -21.85 -6.38 24.88
N GLY A 120 -22.03 -6.57 23.58
CA GLY A 120 -22.65 -5.58 22.70
C GLY A 120 -21.80 -4.33 22.46
N LEU A 121 -20.49 -4.38 22.71
CA LEU A 121 -19.54 -3.28 22.49
C LEU A 121 -19.94 -1.98 23.21
N GLN A 122 -20.34 -2.07 24.48
CA GLN A 122 -20.84 -0.93 25.27
C GLN A 122 -19.72 -0.03 25.81
N THR A 123 -18.52 -0.58 25.96
CA THR A 123 -17.33 0.10 26.46
C THR A 123 -16.18 -0.03 25.46
N LEU A 124 -15.16 0.81 25.58
CA LEU A 124 -13.95 0.67 24.75
C LEU A 124 -13.26 -0.67 24.98
N ASP A 125 -13.28 -1.19 26.21
CA ASP A 125 -12.65 -2.47 26.58
C ASP A 125 -13.35 -3.65 25.90
N ASP A 126 -14.66 -3.56 25.65
CA ASP A 126 -15.42 -4.61 24.96
C ASP A 126 -14.92 -4.85 23.52
N TYR A 127 -14.34 -3.85 22.85
CA TYR A 127 -13.74 -4.02 21.52
C TYR A 127 -12.53 -4.96 21.54
N THR A 128 -11.83 -5.08 22.67
CA THR A 128 -10.70 -6.02 22.77
C THR A 128 -11.16 -7.48 22.74
N LEU A 129 -12.41 -7.74 23.15
CA LEU A 129 -13.01 -9.08 23.14
C LEU A 129 -13.24 -9.60 21.72
N LEU A 130 -13.30 -8.72 20.72
CA LEU A 130 -13.40 -9.09 19.30
C LEU A 130 -12.21 -9.93 18.82
N TYR A 131 -11.08 -9.86 19.51
CA TYR A 131 -9.82 -10.50 19.13
C TYR A 131 -9.42 -11.66 20.04
N ASP A 132 -10.05 -11.80 21.22
CA ASP A 132 -9.68 -12.81 22.21
C ASP A 132 -10.09 -14.22 21.75
N GLY A 133 -9.18 -14.90 21.06
CA GLY A 133 -9.40 -16.25 20.56
C GLY A 133 -10.17 -16.33 19.24
N HIS A 134 -10.45 -15.20 18.60
CA HIS A 134 -11.17 -15.07 17.32
C HIS A 134 -10.24 -14.74 16.15
N TRP A 135 -10.78 -14.75 14.93
CA TRP A 135 -10.06 -14.42 13.68
C TRP A 135 -8.79 -15.25 13.43
N LYS A 136 -8.72 -16.47 13.99
CA LYS A 136 -7.49 -17.28 13.98
C LYS A 136 -7.09 -17.77 12.59
N ALA A 137 -8.02 -17.87 11.65
CA ALA A 137 -7.71 -18.36 10.32
C ALA A 137 -7.11 -17.26 9.43
N THR A 138 -7.61 -16.03 9.54
CA THR A 138 -7.19 -14.86 8.76
C THR A 138 -6.15 -13.99 9.46
N LEU A 139 -6.18 -13.95 10.78
CA LEU A 139 -5.25 -13.23 11.66
C LEU A 139 -4.59 -14.18 12.68
N PRO A 140 -3.79 -15.18 12.21
CA PRO A 140 -3.27 -16.25 13.07
C PRO A 140 -2.32 -15.78 14.19
N SER A 141 -1.71 -14.60 14.04
CA SER A 141 -0.83 -14.00 15.06
C SER A 141 -1.55 -12.98 15.95
N GLY A 142 -2.85 -12.77 15.74
CA GLY A 142 -3.60 -11.68 16.35
C GLY A 142 -3.18 -10.29 15.82
N PRO A 143 -3.79 -9.22 16.32
CA PRO A 143 -3.37 -7.86 16.03
C PRO A 143 -1.93 -7.61 16.47
N VAL A 144 -1.30 -6.60 15.87
CA VAL A 144 0.05 -6.17 16.23
C VAL A 144 0.13 -5.91 17.75
N PRO A 145 1.08 -6.55 18.46
CA PRO A 145 1.20 -6.37 19.91
C PRO A 145 1.34 -4.90 20.28
N GLY A 146 0.58 -4.44 21.27
CA GLY A 146 0.51 -3.04 21.68
C GLY A 146 -0.66 -2.26 21.08
N MET A 147 -1.16 -2.62 19.89
CA MET A 147 -2.26 -1.88 19.24
C MET A 147 -3.54 -1.88 20.08
N LEU A 148 -3.89 -3.01 20.69
CA LEU A 148 -5.11 -3.08 21.53
C LEU A 148 -4.92 -2.54 22.95
N THR A 149 -3.69 -2.50 23.46
CA THR A 149 -3.42 -2.15 24.87
C THR A 149 -2.95 -0.71 25.06
N ASN A 150 -2.36 -0.11 24.02
CA ASN A 150 -1.66 1.17 24.11
C ASN A 150 -2.27 2.25 23.20
N TYR A 151 -3.39 1.99 22.52
CA TYR A 151 -3.98 2.90 21.52
C TYR A 151 -4.33 4.30 22.06
N THR A 152 -4.50 4.44 23.38
CA THR A 152 -4.74 5.74 24.02
C THR A 152 -3.48 6.60 24.12
N GLN A 153 -2.28 6.04 23.95
CA GLN A 153 -1.01 6.76 24.04
C GLN A 153 -0.77 7.65 22.82
N ASP A 154 -0.26 8.86 23.07
CA ASP A 154 0.04 9.82 22.00
C ASP A 154 1.26 9.43 21.16
N LEU A 155 2.25 8.78 21.79
CA LEU A 155 3.39 8.23 21.09
C LEU A 155 2.99 7.11 20.11
N LEU A 156 1.99 6.28 20.46
CA LEU A 156 1.46 5.30 19.52
C LEU A 156 0.87 6.01 18.31
N PHE A 157 -0.13 6.86 18.51
CA PHE A 157 -0.83 7.58 17.44
C PHE A 157 0.11 8.32 16.47
N SER A 158 1.11 9.02 17.01
CA SER A 158 2.08 9.74 16.18
C SER A 158 3.05 8.80 15.45
N MET A 159 3.51 7.73 16.08
CA MET A 159 4.44 6.79 15.43
C MET A 159 3.80 5.92 14.34
N GLU A 160 2.47 5.79 14.31
CA GLU A 160 1.76 5.22 13.14
C GLU A 160 2.11 5.97 11.85
N ARG A 161 2.29 7.30 11.95
CA ARG A 161 2.64 8.19 10.83
C ARG A 161 4.07 8.01 10.32
N LEU A 162 4.87 7.23 11.03
CA LEU A 162 6.26 6.89 10.70
C LEU A 162 6.45 5.37 10.52
N SER A 163 5.36 4.61 10.46
CA SER A 163 5.37 3.15 10.29
C SER A 163 4.35 2.70 9.25
N PHE A 164 3.12 2.36 9.63
CA PHE A 164 2.13 1.79 8.71
C PHE A 164 1.26 2.81 7.96
N SER A 165 1.34 4.10 8.32
CA SER A 165 0.76 5.17 7.51
C SER A 165 1.76 6.30 7.25
N PRO A 166 2.85 6.03 6.49
CA PRO A 166 4.00 6.92 6.42
C PRO A 166 3.90 7.98 5.31
N TYR A 167 2.77 8.10 4.60
CA TYR A 167 2.71 8.84 3.33
C TYR A 167 2.13 10.26 3.43
N GLN A 168 1.38 10.62 4.47
CA GLN A 168 0.75 11.95 4.55
C GLN A 168 1.61 13.00 5.28
N VAL A 169 2.27 12.62 6.37
CA VAL A 169 2.99 13.59 7.20
C VAL A 169 4.17 14.20 6.45
N LYS A 170 4.29 15.53 6.48
CA LYS A 170 5.48 16.27 6.04
C LYS A 170 5.99 17.21 7.12
N ARG A 171 7.29 17.49 7.13
CA ARG A 171 7.88 18.57 7.93
C ARG A 171 7.54 19.92 7.30
N LEU A 172 7.19 20.91 8.12
CA LEU A 172 6.99 22.27 7.64
C LEU A 172 8.33 22.99 7.52
N ASN A 173 8.62 23.51 6.33
CA ASN A 173 9.81 24.29 6.04
C ASN A 173 9.56 25.78 6.36
N PRO A 174 10.32 26.41 7.29
CA PRO A 174 10.16 27.81 7.64
C PRO A 174 10.28 28.81 6.48
N SER A 175 10.96 28.40 5.41
CA SER A 175 11.24 29.27 4.26
C SER A 175 10.16 29.20 3.18
N SER A 176 9.31 28.17 3.16
CA SER A 176 8.37 27.92 2.05
C SER A 176 6.96 27.52 2.47
N ASP A 177 6.76 26.99 3.68
CA ASP A 177 5.44 26.64 4.20
C ASP A 177 4.89 27.73 5.13
N THR A 178 3.61 27.60 5.49
CA THR A 178 2.93 28.46 6.46
C THR A 178 2.14 27.62 7.46
N LEU A 179 1.88 28.18 8.65
CA LEU A 179 1.00 27.58 9.65
C LEU A 179 -0.45 27.56 9.14
N GLN A 180 -1.02 26.36 9.02
CA GLN A 180 -2.37 26.16 8.45
C GLN A 180 -3.51 26.48 9.42
N PHE A 181 -3.20 26.54 10.71
CA PHE A 181 -4.08 27.00 11.79
C PHE A 181 -3.29 27.43 13.01
N ASN A 182 -3.97 28.10 13.94
CA ASN A 182 -3.37 28.55 15.19
C ASN A 182 -3.78 27.64 16.34
N VAL A 183 -2.82 27.34 17.22
CA VAL A 183 -3.05 26.76 18.55
C VAL A 183 -2.63 27.81 19.56
N ASP A 184 -3.38 27.98 20.65
CA ASP A 184 -3.05 28.95 21.69
C ASP A 184 -1.60 28.76 22.18
N ASP A 185 -0.82 29.85 22.26
CA ASP A 185 0.61 29.79 22.61
C ASP A 185 0.83 29.28 24.03
N ASN A 186 -0.06 29.61 24.97
CA ASN A 186 0.03 29.10 26.33
C ASN A 186 -0.26 27.60 26.37
N THR A 187 -1.29 27.11 25.68
CA THR A 187 -1.53 25.67 25.51
C THR A 187 -0.33 24.97 24.86
N THR A 188 0.20 25.53 23.76
CA THR A 188 1.34 24.95 23.03
C THR A 188 2.59 24.88 23.91
N THR A 189 2.88 25.93 24.67
CA THR A 189 4.02 25.97 25.60
C THR A 189 3.85 24.98 26.74
N GLN A 190 2.63 24.79 27.25
CA GLN A 190 2.35 23.80 28.29
C GLN A 190 2.47 22.35 27.82
N ILE A 191 2.31 22.08 26.53
CA ILE A 191 2.48 20.75 25.93
C ILE A 191 3.95 20.52 25.56
N THR A 192 4.57 21.49 24.89
CA THR A 192 5.84 21.29 24.16
C THR A 192 7.04 22.00 24.77
N GLY A 193 6.82 22.93 25.71
CA GLY A 193 7.85 23.85 26.21
C GLY A 193 8.20 24.99 25.24
N MET A 194 7.57 25.05 24.05
CA MET A 194 7.81 26.04 23.00
C MET A 194 6.47 26.63 22.50
N THR A 195 6.49 27.81 21.90
CA THR A 195 5.33 28.32 21.15
C THR A 195 5.20 27.63 19.79
N LEU A 196 4.03 27.73 19.15
CA LEU A 196 3.82 27.14 17.82
C LEU A 196 4.80 27.73 16.79
N GLN A 197 5.02 29.05 16.86
CA GLN A 197 5.97 29.74 16.00
C GLN A 197 7.41 29.25 16.22
N GLN A 198 7.83 29.01 17.47
CA GLN A 198 9.17 28.50 17.76
C GLN A 198 9.36 27.06 17.26
N LEU A 199 8.34 26.19 17.36
CA LEU A 199 8.38 24.85 16.78
C LEU A 199 8.52 24.91 15.26
N PHE A 200 7.75 25.79 14.62
CA PHE A 200 7.82 26.01 13.18
C PHE A 200 9.21 26.51 12.77
N GLU A 201 9.70 27.63 13.32
CA GLU A 201 10.98 28.26 12.98
C GLU A 201 12.20 27.34 13.24
N SER A 202 12.12 26.44 14.21
CA SER A 202 13.17 25.46 14.49
C SER A 202 13.05 24.16 13.67
N GLY A 203 12.12 24.10 12.73
CA GLY A 203 11.86 22.95 11.87
C GLY A 203 11.43 21.71 12.63
N ARG A 204 10.83 21.87 13.81
CA ARG A 204 10.34 20.78 14.66
C ARG A 204 8.87 20.44 14.39
N LEU A 205 8.16 21.28 13.64
CA LEU A 205 6.74 21.11 13.36
C LEU A 205 6.49 20.35 12.05
N PHE A 206 5.52 19.45 12.10
CA PHE A 206 5.07 18.61 10.99
C PHE A 206 3.56 18.75 10.82
N TYR A 207 3.07 18.43 9.64
CA TYR A 207 1.68 18.61 9.25
C TYR A 207 1.17 17.46 8.39
N ALA A 208 -0.08 17.09 8.61
CA ALA A 208 -0.87 16.20 7.76
C ALA A 208 -2.22 16.85 7.46
N ASP A 209 -2.71 16.68 6.23
CA ASP A 209 -3.86 17.43 5.69
C ASP A 209 -4.87 16.50 5.01
N TYR A 210 -6.09 16.41 5.53
CA TYR A 210 -7.19 15.68 4.88
C TYR A 210 -8.40 16.58 4.66
N ARG A 211 -8.18 17.90 4.50
CA ARG A 211 -9.25 18.89 4.34
C ARG A 211 -10.04 18.73 3.05
N ASP A 212 -9.45 18.12 2.03
CA ASP A 212 -10.05 17.73 0.77
C ASP A 212 -11.24 16.77 0.95
N GLN A 213 -11.18 15.92 1.98
CA GLN A 213 -12.21 14.90 2.21
C GLN A 213 -13.60 15.46 2.55
N LYS A 214 -13.69 16.73 2.99
CA LYS A 214 -14.98 17.38 3.28
C LYS A 214 -15.89 17.51 2.06
N ASP A 215 -15.30 17.48 0.86
CA ASP A 215 -15.98 17.71 -0.42
C ASP A 215 -16.39 16.39 -1.09
N LEU A 216 -16.08 15.24 -0.46
CA LEU A 216 -16.44 13.90 -0.96
C LEU A 216 -17.92 13.58 -0.71
N THR A 217 -18.53 12.80 -1.62
CA THR A 217 -19.92 12.37 -1.46
C THR A 217 -20.03 11.35 -0.32
N PRO A 218 -20.80 11.64 0.75
CA PRO A 218 -20.89 10.80 1.93
C PRO A 218 -21.87 9.61 1.74
N THR A 219 -21.71 8.58 2.58
CA THR A 219 -22.71 7.54 2.83
C THR A 219 -23.68 8.01 3.93
N ASP A 220 -24.34 7.09 4.63
CA ASP A 220 -25.12 7.36 5.86
C ASP A 220 -24.25 7.43 7.12
N ARG A 221 -22.93 7.27 6.99
CA ARG A 221 -21.94 7.36 8.06
C ARG A 221 -21.24 8.72 8.05
N TYR A 222 -20.43 8.98 9.07
CA TYR A 222 -19.83 10.29 9.30
C TYR A 222 -18.30 10.24 9.29
N SER A 223 -17.69 11.37 8.95
CA SER A 223 -16.27 11.62 9.09
C SER A 223 -16.02 13.10 9.35
N ALA A 224 -14.84 13.43 9.87
CA ALA A 224 -14.31 14.79 9.85
C ALA A 224 -13.56 15.03 8.52
N ALA A 225 -12.80 16.12 8.44
CA ALA A 225 -11.83 16.35 7.37
C ALA A 225 -10.54 16.89 7.99
N CYS A 226 -9.95 16.08 8.87
CA CYS A 226 -8.95 16.53 9.82
C CYS A 226 -7.70 17.12 9.15
N ASP A 227 -7.13 18.14 9.75
CA ASP A 227 -5.71 18.45 9.61
C ASP A 227 -5.04 18.52 10.98
N ALA A 228 -3.75 18.17 11.05
CA ALA A 228 -3.08 17.99 12.34
C ALA A 228 -1.63 18.47 12.33
N PHE A 229 -1.20 18.98 13.49
CA PHE A 229 0.20 19.24 13.78
C PHE A 229 0.79 18.12 14.63
N PHE A 230 2.01 17.74 14.27
CA PHE A 230 2.89 16.88 15.06
C PHE A 230 4.22 17.62 15.28
N TYR A 231 5.00 17.22 16.28
CA TYR A 231 6.26 17.88 16.57
C TYR A 231 7.34 16.92 17.08
N ILE A 232 8.60 17.31 16.94
CA ILE A 232 9.71 16.68 17.66
C ILE A 232 9.90 17.38 19.00
N ASP A 233 9.64 16.67 20.08
CA ASP A 233 9.84 17.16 21.44
C ASP A 233 11.30 17.53 21.70
N GLN A 234 11.53 18.69 22.33
CA GLN A 234 12.88 19.18 22.55
C GLN A 234 13.62 18.36 23.63
N ALA A 235 12.90 17.81 24.60
CA ALA A 235 13.49 17.10 25.73
C ALA A 235 13.69 15.61 25.44
N SER A 236 12.66 14.92 24.95
CA SER A 236 12.72 13.47 24.70
C SER A 236 13.23 13.10 23.29
N GLY A 237 13.12 14.04 22.35
CA GLY A 237 13.37 13.81 20.92
C GLY A 237 12.31 12.95 20.23
N GLU A 238 11.20 12.66 20.92
CA GLU A 238 10.10 11.86 20.37
C GLU A 238 9.27 12.68 19.37
N PHE A 239 8.71 11.98 18.40
CA PHE A 239 7.70 12.52 17.49
C PHE A 239 6.33 12.36 18.16
N LEU A 240 5.62 13.46 18.41
CA LEU A 240 4.39 13.50 19.20
C LEU A 240 3.30 14.35 18.51
N PRO A 241 2.01 14.07 18.75
CA PRO A 241 0.92 14.90 18.25
C PRO A 241 0.81 16.19 19.06
N LEU A 242 0.43 17.29 18.39
CA LEU A 242 0.23 18.59 19.04
C LEU A 242 -1.25 19.01 19.01
N ALA A 243 -1.87 18.99 17.83
CA ALA A 243 -3.25 19.43 17.68
C ALA A 243 -3.92 18.81 16.46
N ILE A 244 -5.24 18.59 16.54
CA ILE A 244 -6.08 18.08 15.46
C ILE A 244 -7.27 19.03 15.28
N ARG A 245 -7.50 19.52 14.07
CA ARG A 245 -8.65 20.36 13.73
C ARG A 245 -9.59 19.61 12.81
N THR A 246 -10.90 19.67 13.08
CA THR A 246 -11.89 18.82 12.39
C THR A 246 -12.27 19.29 10.98
N ASN A 247 -12.19 20.59 10.69
CA ASN A 247 -12.62 21.24 9.44
C ASN A 247 -14.07 20.97 9.00
N VAL A 248 -14.91 20.50 9.93
CA VAL A 248 -16.36 20.28 9.73
C VAL A 248 -17.13 20.81 10.92
N GLY A 249 -18.41 21.13 10.72
CA GLY A 249 -19.29 21.64 11.78
C GLY A 249 -18.71 22.86 12.48
N SER A 250 -18.55 22.79 13.81
CA SER A 250 -17.96 23.85 14.64
C SER A 250 -16.45 24.06 14.44
N ASN A 251 -15.79 23.27 13.59
CA ASN A 251 -14.37 23.34 13.28
C ASN A 251 -13.48 23.35 14.54
N LEU A 252 -13.73 22.41 15.44
CA LEU A 252 -13.06 22.33 16.73
C LEU A 252 -11.58 21.98 16.55
N ILE A 253 -10.74 22.55 17.41
CA ILE A 253 -9.31 22.23 17.53
C ILE A 253 -9.11 21.52 18.86
N TYR A 254 -8.61 20.29 18.81
CA TYR A 254 -8.30 19.44 19.95
C TYR A 254 -6.80 19.36 20.19
N THR A 255 -6.40 19.19 21.44
CA THR A 255 -5.02 19.04 21.88
C THR A 255 -4.94 17.98 22.99
N PRO A 256 -3.74 17.45 23.32
CA PRO A 256 -3.54 16.58 24.47
C PRO A 256 -3.93 17.18 25.85
N LYS A 257 -4.27 18.48 25.91
CA LYS A 257 -4.76 19.15 27.13
C LYS A 257 -6.28 19.13 27.28
N ASP A 258 -7.02 18.73 26.25
CA ASP A 258 -8.47 18.53 26.35
C ASP A 258 -8.80 17.30 27.19
N ASP A 259 -10.08 17.15 27.54
CA ASP A 259 -10.52 15.99 28.33
C ASP A 259 -10.14 14.68 27.60
N PRO A 260 -9.78 13.59 28.33
CA PRO A 260 -9.27 12.38 27.71
C PRO A 260 -10.18 11.78 26.62
N ALA A 261 -11.49 11.87 26.80
CA ALA A 261 -12.46 11.41 25.80
C ALA A 261 -12.45 12.29 24.54
N ASP A 262 -12.43 13.62 24.70
CA ASP A 262 -12.32 14.60 23.60
C ASP A 262 -11.07 14.35 22.76
N TRP A 263 -9.92 14.20 23.42
CA TRP A 263 -8.66 13.96 22.73
C TRP A 263 -8.61 12.58 22.04
N LEU A 264 -9.13 11.53 22.68
CA LEU A 264 -9.20 10.21 22.08
C LEU A 264 -10.08 10.20 20.82
N LEU A 265 -11.27 10.82 20.85
CA LEU A 265 -12.11 10.91 19.66
C LEU A 265 -11.44 11.75 18.56
N ALA A 266 -10.73 12.83 18.91
CA ALA A 266 -10.01 13.62 17.90
C ALA A 266 -8.98 12.77 17.14
N LYS A 267 -8.24 11.89 17.85
CA LYS A 267 -7.33 10.93 17.23
C LYS A 267 -8.07 9.89 16.37
N ILE A 268 -9.22 9.41 16.82
CA ILE A 268 -10.06 8.49 16.03
C ILE A 268 -10.61 9.17 14.77
N MET A 269 -11.09 10.42 14.85
CA MET A 269 -11.51 11.19 13.69
C MET A 269 -10.37 11.39 12.69
N TYR A 270 -9.16 11.67 13.18
CA TYR A 270 -7.96 11.71 12.33
C TYR A 270 -7.71 10.34 11.66
N ASN A 271 -7.78 9.24 12.42
CA ASN A 271 -7.57 7.90 11.88
C ASN A 271 -8.63 7.49 10.85
N VAL A 272 -9.88 7.94 10.98
CA VAL A 272 -10.91 7.76 9.93
C VAL A 272 -10.47 8.42 8.63
N ASN A 273 -9.99 9.67 8.70
CA ASN A 273 -9.51 10.41 7.53
C ASN A 273 -8.24 9.80 6.94
N ASP A 274 -7.30 9.41 7.79
CA ASP A 274 -6.06 8.79 7.35
C ASP A 274 -6.29 7.42 6.72
N PHE A 275 -7.19 6.61 7.28
CA PHE A 275 -7.52 5.30 6.72
C PHE A 275 -8.11 5.44 5.31
N TRP A 276 -9.01 6.41 5.09
CA TRP A 276 -9.48 6.75 3.75
C TRP A 276 -8.33 7.12 2.80
N PHE A 277 -7.47 8.06 3.20
CA PHE A 277 -6.34 8.49 2.39
C PHE A 277 -5.40 7.32 2.06
N ALA A 278 -5.02 6.52 3.06
CA ALA A 278 -4.08 5.43 2.90
C ALA A 278 -4.59 4.37 1.91
N GLN A 279 -5.89 4.02 1.94
CA GLN A 279 -6.44 3.03 1.02
C GLN A 279 -6.54 3.51 -0.43
N TRP A 280 -6.76 4.80 -0.68
CA TRP A 280 -6.89 5.28 -2.05
C TRP A 280 -5.58 5.82 -2.62
N ASN A 281 -4.73 6.36 -1.74
CA ASN A 281 -3.37 6.70 -2.12
C ASN A 281 -2.57 5.47 -2.51
N HIS A 282 -2.65 4.33 -1.80
CA HIS A 282 -1.87 3.15 -2.21
C HIS A 282 -2.33 2.62 -3.58
N LEU A 283 -3.62 2.67 -3.91
CA LEU A 283 -4.12 2.28 -5.23
C LEU A 283 -3.49 3.16 -6.32
N ALA A 284 -3.48 4.48 -6.11
CA ALA A 284 -2.87 5.44 -7.02
C ALA A 284 -1.34 5.31 -7.10
N SER A 285 -0.66 5.27 -5.95
CA SER A 285 0.81 5.38 -5.85
C SER A 285 1.55 4.06 -6.08
N THR A 286 0.84 2.91 -6.05
CA THR A 286 1.43 1.60 -6.30
C THR A 286 0.83 0.95 -7.55
N HIS A 287 -0.40 0.45 -7.47
CA HIS A 287 -1.08 -0.32 -8.53
C HIS A 287 -1.07 0.43 -9.86
N GLU A 288 -1.63 1.63 -9.89
CA GLU A 288 -1.80 2.41 -11.12
C GLU A 288 -0.46 2.79 -11.75
N VAL A 289 0.51 3.22 -10.94
CA VAL A 289 1.86 3.56 -11.39
C VAL A 289 2.56 2.37 -12.05
N VAL A 290 2.58 1.20 -11.40
CA VAL A 290 3.31 0.05 -11.96
C VAL A 290 2.59 -0.58 -13.15
N GLN A 291 1.26 -0.58 -13.16
CA GLN A 291 0.47 -1.19 -14.24
C GLN A 291 0.68 -0.47 -15.58
N ILE A 292 0.60 0.86 -15.62
CA ILE A 292 0.74 1.58 -16.90
C ILE A 292 2.15 1.48 -17.47
N VAL A 293 3.16 1.54 -16.59
CA VAL A 293 4.59 1.39 -16.96
C VAL A 293 4.89 -0.02 -17.45
N TYR A 294 4.29 -1.03 -16.81
CA TYR A 294 4.42 -2.42 -17.23
C TYR A 294 3.70 -2.69 -18.56
N LEU A 295 2.52 -2.09 -18.80
CA LEU A 295 1.83 -2.20 -20.08
C LEU A 295 2.66 -1.62 -21.23
N ALA A 296 3.29 -0.47 -21.00
CA ALA A 296 4.26 0.08 -21.94
C ALA A 296 5.43 -0.90 -22.21
N ALA A 297 5.99 -1.51 -21.15
CA ALA A 297 7.07 -2.49 -21.30
C ALA A 297 6.65 -3.73 -22.10
N ILE A 298 5.45 -4.28 -21.85
CA ILE A 298 4.91 -5.43 -22.60
C ILE A 298 4.83 -5.11 -24.09
N ARG A 299 4.42 -3.88 -24.43
CA ARG A 299 4.23 -3.43 -25.81
C ARG A 299 5.54 -3.15 -26.56
N THR A 300 6.67 -2.97 -25.88
CA THR A 300 7.91 -2.51 -26.52
C THR A 300 9.12 -3.43 -26.35
N LEU A 301 9.18 -4.20 -25.26
CA LEU A 301 10.27 -5.14 -25.02
C LEU A 301 9.91 -6.51 -25.58
N SER A 302 10.85 -7.26 -26.15
CA SER A 302 10.62 -8.66 -26.55
C SER A 302 10.38 -9.57 -25.33
N ASP A 303 9.66 -10.68 -25.51
CA ASP A 303 9.55 -11.73 -24.49
C ASP A 303 10.91 -12.42 -24.21
N ASN A 304 11.92 -12.20 -25.06
CA ASN A 304 13.31 -12.59 -24.84
C ASN A 304 14.16 -11.49 -24.18
N HIS A 305 13.61 -10.31 -23.95
CA HIS A 305 14.33 -9.22 -23.28
C HIS A 305 14.45 -9.53 -21.77
N PRO A 306 15.66 -9.48 -21.19
CA PRO A 306 15.87 -9.82 -19.78
C PRO A 306 15.06 -8.92 -18.83
N VAL A 307 14.94 -7.62 -19.14
CA VAL A 307 14.11 -6.69 -18.35
C VAL A 307 12.63 -7.10 -18.34
N LEU A 308 12.04 -7.47 -19.49
CA LEU A 308 10.63 -7.88 -19.50
C LEU A 308 10.43 -9.18 -18.72
N ALA A 309 11.37 -10.12 -18.79
CA ALA A 309 11.31 -11.34 -18.00
C ALA A 309 11.30 -11.06 -16.48
N LEU A 310 12.12 -10.10 -16.04
CA LEU A 310 12.13 -9.64 -14.66
C LEU A 310 10.82 -8.93 -14.27
N LEU A 311 10.33 -8.02 -15.12
CA LEU A 311 9.06 -7.32 -14.89
C LEU A 311 7.89 -8.30 -14.80
N ASN A 312 7.84 -9.33 -15.67
CA ASN A 312 6.83 -10.38 -15.61
C ASN A 312 6.81 -11.12 -14.27
N ARG A 313 7.97 -11.24 -13.60
CA ARG A 313 8.07 -11.84 -12.26
C ARG A 313 7.52 -10.90 -11.20
N ILE A 314 7.99 -9.65 -11.14
CA ILE A 314 7.59 -8.74 -10.05
C ILE A 314 6.18 -8.16 -10.23
N MET A 315 5.64 -8.18 -11.45
CA MET A 315 4.27 -7.76 -11.79
C MET A 315 3.30 -8.94 -11.88
N TYR A 316 3.58 -10.02 -11.15
CA TYR A 316 2.73 -11.19 -11.07
C TYR A 316 1.34 -10.80 -10.53
N GLU A 317 0.28 -11.26 -11.19
CA GLU A 317 -1.15 -10.98 -10.88
C GLU A 317 -1.61 -9.51 -10.96
N VAL A 318 -0.75 -8.57 -11.32
CA VAL A 318 -1.02 -7.13 -11.17
C VAL A 318 -2.31 -6.66 -11.89
N TYR A 319 -2.67 -7.25 -13.03
CA TYR A 319 -3.87 -6.85 -13.78
C TYR A 319 -5.15 -7.54 -13.29
N ALA A 320 -5.11 -8.38 -12.26
CA ALA A 320 -6.32 -8.90 -11.63
C ALA A 320 -6.98 -7.86 -10.71
N ILE A 321 -6.19 -6.95 -10.13
CA ILE A 321 -6.63 -6.17 -8.97
C ILE A 321 -7.67 -5.11 -9.32
N GLN A 322 -7.43 -4.25 -10.32
CA GLN A 322 -8.40 -3.19 -10.65
C GLN A 322 -9.78 -3.74 -11.05
N PRO A 323 -9.90 -4.79 -11.88
CA PRO A 323 -11.21 -5.41 -12.14
C PRO A 323 -11.90 -5.94 -10.87
N LEU A 324 -11.14 -6.50 -9.92
CA LEU A 324 -11.69 -6.93 -8.62
C LEU A 324 -12.11 -5.73 -7.76
N ALA A 325 -11.29 -4.67 -7.72
CA ALA A 325 -11.59 -3.45 -7.00
C ALA A 325 -12.86 -2.76 -7.52
N GLU A 326 -13.02 -2.65 -8.83
CA GLU A 326 -14.23 -2.11 -9.45
C GLU A 326 -15.47 -2.89 -8.98
N LEU A 327 -15.45 -4.22 -9.11
CA LEU A 327 -16.60 -5.07 -8.80
C LEU A 327 -16.91 -5.15 -7.30
N LEU A 328 -15.88 -5.28 -6.46
CA LEU A 328 -16.04 -5.60 -5.03
C LEU A 328 -16.02 -4.37 -4.13
N LEU A 329 -15.38 -3.27 -4.55
CA LEU A 329 -15.17 -2.09 -3.72
C LEU A 329 -16.01 -0.90 -4.18
N PHE A 330 -16.01 -0.58 -5.48
CA PHE A 330 -16.49 0.72 -5.97
C PHE A 330 -17.93 0.78 -6.47
N LEU A 331 -18.49 -0.34 -6.93
CA LEU A 331 -19.89 -0.34 -7.38
C LEU A 331 -20.85 0.13 -6.27
N PRO A 332 -21.96 0.81 -6.61
CA PRO A 332 -22.95 1.23 -5.62
C PRO A 332 -23.46 0.07 -4.76
N GLY A 333 -23.37 0.23 -3.44
CA GLY A 333 -23.72 -0.77 -2.44
C GLY A 333 -22.62 -1.81 -2.16
N ALA A 334 -21.43 -1.69 -2.78
CA ALA A 334 -20.30 -2.57 -2.54
C ALA A 334 -19.51 -2.22 -1.28
N ALA A 335 -18.36 -2.88 -1.05
CA ALA A 335 -17.69 -2.87 0.24
C ALA A 335 -17.38 -1.46 0.75
N VAL A 336 -17.04 -0.51 -0.13
CA VAL A 336 -16.76 0.88 0.28
C VAL A 336 -18.00 1.55 0.87
N ASP A 337 -19.15 1.46 0.19
CA ASP A 337 -20.43 1.99 0.68
C ASP A 337 -20.88 1.33 2.00
N GLN A 338 -20.41 0.11 2.26
CA GLN A 338 -20.74 -0.66 3.45
C GLN A 338 -19.87 -0.34 4.67
N VAL A 339 -18.66 0.23 4.51
CA VAL A 339 -17.75 0.44 5.65
C VAL A 339 -17.28 1.89 5.80
N PHE A 340 -17.04 2.60 4.71
CA PHE A 340 -16.48 3.96 4.75
C PHE A 340 -17.55 5.05 4.87
N ALA A 341 -17.09 6.24 5.24
CA ALA A 341 -17.92 7.45 5.34
C ALA A 341 -18.29 8.04 3.97
N TYR A 342 -17.63 7.63 2.89
CA TYR A 342 -17.84 8.14 1.54
C TYR A 342 -18.09 7.01 0.55
N THR A 343 -18.76 7.34 -0.57
CA THR A 343 -19.20 6.34 -1.54
C THR A 343 -18.05 5.69 -2.33
N GLY A 344 -18.29 4.50 -2.89
CA GLY A 344 -17.39 3.81 -3.80
C GLY A 344 -17.04 4.61 -5.05
N THR A 345 -17.99 5.39 -5.59
CA THR A 345 -17.72 6.35 -6.68
C THR A 345 -16.78 7.45 -6.22
N SER A 346 -16.99 8.01 -5.02
CA SER A 346 -16.05 8.99 -4.44
C SER A 346 -14.66 8.41 -4.26
N ALA A 347 -14.52 7.14 -3.86
CA ALA A 347 -13.23 6.47 -3.72
C ALA A 347 -12.49 6.38 -5.06
N GLN A 348 -13.19 5.94 -6.12
CA GLN A 348 -12.64 5.86 -7.47
C GLN A 348 -12.20 7.23 -8.01
N ASP A 349 -13.02 8.27 -7.84
CA ASP A 349 -12.69 9.63 -8.26
C ASP A 349 -11.51 10.19 -7.46
N TYR A 350 -11.48 9.92 -6.15
CA TYR A 350 -10.41 10.34 -5.26
C TYR A 350 -9.07 9.71 -5.63
N THR A 351 -9.04 8.40 -5.86
CA THR A 351 -7.86 7.67 -6.36
C THR A 351 -7.36 8.27 -7.68
N THR A 352 -8.27 8.54 -8.62
CA THR A 352 -7.93 9.11 -9.93
C THR A 352 -7.31 10.50 -9.77
N ASN A 353 -7.88 11.34 -8.90
CA ASN A 353 -7.34 12.68 -8.64
C ASN A 353 -5.96 12.62 -7.97
N LEU A 354 -5.74 11.70 -7.03
CA LEU A 354 -4.44 11.49 -6.41
C LEU A 354 -3.38 11.11 -7.47
N TYR A 355 -3.72 10.22 -8.39
CA TYR A 355 -2.85 9.80 -9.48
C TYR A 355 -2.53 10.95 -10.44
N GLU A 356 -3.55 11.61 -10.98
CA GLU A 356 -3.41 12.59 -12.07
C GLU A 356 -2.91 13.96 -11.59
N ASN A 357 -3.39 14.42 -10.43
CA ASN A 357 -3.30 15.83 -10.02
C ASN A 357 -2.46 16.05 -8.75
N ASP A 358 -2.58 15.19 -7.73
CA ASP A 358 -1.97 15.46 -6.41
C ASP A 358 -0.57 14.84 -6.24
N GLY A 359 -0.08 14.13 -7.25
CA GLY A 359 1.31 13.72 -7.36
C GLY A 359 1.60 12.27 -7.01
N SER A 360 0.61 11.47 -6.58
CA SER A 360 0.78 10.05 -6.29
C SER A 360 1.22 9.25 -7.52
N GLY A 361 0.81 9.68 -8.72
CA GLY A 361 1.17 9.04 -9.99
C GLY A 361 2.58 9.33 -10.52
N ARG A 362 3.33 10.27 -9.92
CA ARG A 362 4.64 10.72 -10.44
C ARG A 362 5.73 9.67 -10.18
N PHE A 363 6.27 9.06 -11.24
CA PHE A 363 7.20 7.95 -11.10
C PHE A 363 8.57 8.36 -10.53
N GLN A 364 9.26 9.36 -11.11
CA GLN A 364 10.61 9.74 -10.63
C GLN A 364 10.58 10.53 -9.32
N ALA A 365 9.64 11.48 -9.19
CA ALA A 365 9.50 12.29 -7.98
C ALA A 365 9.24 11.43 -6.73
N ASN A 366 8.58 10.28 -6.90
CA ASN A 366 8.24 9.37 -5.81
C ASN A 366 9.26 8.23 -5.61
N TYR A 367 10.47 8.34 -6.17
CA TYR A 367 11.57 7.45 -5.80
C TYR A 367 11.78 7.48 -4.29
N PHE A 368 11.97 6.30 -3.69
CA PHE A 368 11.87 6.08 -2.24
C PHE A 368 12.58 7.14 -1.38
N THR A 369 13.86 7.43 -1.65
CA THR A 369 14.59 8.45 -0.88
C THR A 369 14.19 9.88 -1.25
N ALA A 370 13.97 10.16 -2.54
CA ALA A 370 13.60 11.49 -3.02
C ALA A 370 12.25 11.95 -2.44
N GLU A 371 11.29 11.03 -2.35
CA GLU A 371 9.96 11.24 -1.79
C GLU A 371 10.06 11.64 -0.30
N LEU A 372 10.78 10.85 0.50
CA LEU A 372 10.99 11.11 1.93
C LEU A 372 11.76 12.41 2.19
N GLU A 373 12.74 12.73 1.35
CA GLU A 373 13.48 13.99 1.39
C GLU A 373 12.58 15.18 1.04
N SER A 374 11.71 15.03 0.03
CA SER A 374 10.79 16.09 -0.41
C SER A 374 9.80 16.50 0.69
N ARG A 375 9.39 15.55 1.53
CA ARG A 375 8.57 15.79 2.74
C ARG A 375 9.40 16.18 3.96
N GLY A 376 10.73 16.28 3.84
CA GLY A 376 11.63 16.69 4.93
C GLY A 376 11.74 15.67 6.06
N LEU A 377 11.44 14.39 5.81
CA LEU A 377 11.46 13.34 6.83
C LEU A 377 12.87 12.77 7.04
N ILE A 378 13.67 12.70 5.98
CA ILE A 378 15.09 12.33 6.02
C ILE A 378 15.95 13.45 5.42
N ASN A 379 17.23 13.51 5.80
CA ASN A 379 18.22 14.46 5.27
C ASN A 379 17.77 15.94 5.28
N SER A 380 16.86 16.33 6.18
CA SER A 380 16.39 17.71 6.30
C SER A 380 17.52 18.63 6.77
N ASN A 381 17.69 19.76 6.08
CA ASN A 381 18.67 20.80 6.42
C ASN A 381 18.07 21.97 7.21
N PHE A 382 16.78 21.90 7.57
CA PHE A 382 16.04 22.97 8.24
C PHE A 382 15.36 22.52 9.55
N GLY A 383 15.61 21.29 10.02
CA GLY A 383 15.09 20.78 11.29
C GLY A 383 15.87 19.56 11.81
N PRO A 384 15.66 19.15 13.08
CA PRO A 384 16.34 17.99 13.64
C PRO A 384 15.86 16.68 13.01
N ALA A 385 16.76 15.69 12.89
CA ALA A 385 16.42 14.35 12.43
C ALA A 385 15.36 13.69 13.33
N LEU A 386 14.49 12.87 12.73
CA LEU A 386 13.60 11.98 13.49
C LEU A 386 14.44 10.95 14.23
N LYS A 387 14.15 10.76 15.52
CA LYS A 387 14.88 9.80 16.37
C LYS A 387 14.66 8.35 15.94
N ASN A 388 13.44 8.01 15.56
CA ASN A 388 13.05 6.72 15.02
C ASN A 388 12.18 6.95 13.79
N PHE A 389 12.41 6.20 12.71
CA PHE A 389 11.53 6.19 11.54
C PHE A 389 11.39 4.74 11.01
N PRO A 390 10.57 3.91 11.68
CA PRO A 390 10.51 2.46 11.44
C PRO A 390 10.21 2.06 10.00
N PHE A 391 9.32 2.77 9.30
CA PHE A 391 9.09 2.55 7.87
C PHE A 391 10.37 2.72 7.06
N TYR A 392 11.06 3.85 7.22
CA TYR A 392 12.30 4.14 6.49
C TYR A 392 13.39 3.12 6.81
N GLU A 393 13.56 2.73 8.07
CA GLU A 393 14.57 1.75 8.51
C GLU A 393 14.37 0.38 7.83
N ASP A 394 13.15 -0.13 7.84
CA ASP A 394 12.83 -1.45 7.29
C ASP A 394 12.79 -1.42 5.76
N ALA A 395 12.07 -0.46 5.19
CA ALA A 395 11.98 -0.31 3.75
C ALA A 395 13.34 -0.03 3.13
N SER A 396 14.24 0.71 3.78
CA SER A 396 15.62 0.91 3.30
C SER A 396 16.43 -0.38 3.23
N THR A 397 16.26 -1.27 4.22
CA THR A 397 16.98 -2.56 4.23
C THR A 397 16.58 -3.41 3.03
N ILE A 398 15.28 -3.48 2.74
CA ILE A 398 14.74 -4.19 1.58
C ILE A 398 15.11 -3.48 0.29
N TYR A 399 14.91 -2.16 0.20
CA TYR A 399 15.21 -1.34 -0.96
C TYR A 399 16.67 -1.47 -1.38
N ASN A 400 17.61 -1.45 -0.43
CA ASN A 400 19.03 -1.61 -0.71
C ASN A 400 19.36 -3.00 -1.25
N ALA A 401 18.70 -4.06 -0.76
CA ALA A 401 18.87 -5.41 -1.28
C ALA A 401 18.30 -5.54 -2.71
N ILE A 402 17.13 -4.96 -2.97
CA ILE A 402 16.55 -4.86 -4.31
C ILE A 402 17.51 -4.09 -5.23
N HIS A 403 17.99 -2.93 -4.81
CA HIS A 403 18.91 -2.11 -5.59
C HIS A 403 20.22 -2.84 -5.91
N ALA A 404 20.77 -3.60 -4.97
CA ALA A 404 21.96 -4.42 -5.18
C ALA A 404 21.71 -5.56 -6.20
N PHE A 405 20.54 -6.19 -6.13
CA PHE A 405 20.10 -7.15 -7.15
C PHE A 405 19.99 -6.49 -8.53
N MET A 406 19.28 -5.35 -8.62
CA MET A 406 19.08 -4.62 -9.87
C MET A 406 20.41 -4.14 -10.46
N THR A 407 21.35 -3.71 -9.62
CA THR A 407 22.69 -3.33 -10.03
C THR A 407 23.44 -4.50 -10.68
N SER A 408 23.41 -5.67 -10.06
CA SER A 408 24.06 -6.87 -10.58
C SER A 408 23.38 -7.37 -11.86
N PHE A 409 22.06 -7.32 -11.90
CA PHE A 409 21.27 -7.67 -13.07
C PHE A 409 21.58 -6.73 -14.25
N VAL A 410 21.42 -5.41 -14.08
CA VAL A 410 21.65 -4.44 -15.17
C VAL A 410 23.09 -4.46 -15.65
N ASN A 411 24.09 -4.46 -14.75
CA ASN A 411 25.50 -4.46 -15.15
C ASN A 411 25.94 -5.74 -15.86
N SER A 412 25.25 -6.87 -15.65
CA SER A 412 25.58 -8.12 -16.33
C SER A 412 25.06 -8.21 -17.76
N TYR A 413 24.00 -7.47 -18.11
CA TYR A 413 23.51 -7.35 -19.49
C TYR A 413 24.05 -6.11 -20.21
N TYR A 414 24.25 -5.00 -19.48
CA TYR A 414 24.74 -3.73 -20.01
C TYR A 414 26.08 -3.36 -19.37
N PRO A 415 27.22 -3.68 -20.02
CA PRO A 415 28.55 -3.32 -19.52
C PRO A 415 28.80 -1.80 -19.38
N LYS A 416 28.14 -0.97 -20.20
CA LYS A 416 28.29 0.49 -20.21
C LYS A 416 26.99 1.18 -20.63
N ASP A 417 26.88 2.47 -20.30
CA ASP A 417 25.68 3.28 -20.59
C ASP A 417 25.36 3.36 -22.09
N SER A 418 26.38 3.30 -22.97
CA SER A 418 26.12 3.29 -24.42
C SER A 418 25.30 2.08 -24.87
N ASP A 419 25.37 0.96 -24.15
CA ASP A 419 24.61 -0.25 -24.47
C ASP A 419 23.12 -0.09 -24.15
N ILE A 420 22.78 0.74 -23.15
CA ILE A 420 21.40 1.15 -22.84
C ILE A 420 20.85 2.02 -23.96
N THR A 421 21.63 3.00 -24.43
CA THR A 421 21.20 3.89 -25.52
C THR A 421 21.13 3.18 -26.87
N ALA A 422 21.92 2.12 -27.07
CA ALA A 422 21.91 1.31 -28.28
C ALA A 422 20.76 0.28 -28.30
N ASP A 423 20.17 -0.02 -27.15
CA ASP A 423 19.04 -0.93 -27.01
C ASP A 423 17.75 -0.22 -27.47
N ASN A 424 17.34 -0.52 -28.70
CA ASN A 424 16.17 0.08 -29.34
C ASN A 424 14.85 -0.28 -28.64
N GLU A 425 14.75 -1.45 -28.01
CA GLU A 425 13.55 -1.86 -27.24
C GLU A 425 13.45 -1.07 -25.94
N MET A 426 14.58 -0.87 -25.24
CA MET A 426 14.65 -0.03 -24.05
C MET A 426 14.27 1.43 -24.37
N GLN A 427 14.81 1.99 -25.45
CA GLN A 427 14.45 3.36 -25.87
C GLN A 427 12.99 3.45 -26.33
N ALA A 428 12.44 2.39 -26.94
CA ALA A 428 11.03 2.30 -27.27
C ALA A 428 10.15 2.27 -26.01
N TRP A 429 10.54 1.53 -24.96
CA TRP A 429 9.82 1.52 -23.68
C TRP A 429 9.74 2.91 -23.06
N VAL A 430 10.86 3.64 -22.99
CA VAL A 430 10.88 5.02 -22.47
C VAL A 430 9.93 5.92 -23.26
N LYS A 431 10.02 5.88 -24.60
CA LYS A 431 9.18 6.69 -25.48
C LYS A 431 7.70 6.32 -25.35
N GLU A 432 7.39 5.03 -25.22
CA GLU A 432 6.02 4.55 -25.05
C GLU A 432 5.44 5.02 -23.71
N SER A 433 6.21 4.87 -22.62
CA SER A 433 5.83 5.30 -21.27
C SER A 433 5.54 6.81 -21.23
N GLN A 434 6.45 7.64 -21.76
CA GLN A 434 6.31 9.11 -21.76
C GLN A 434 5.30 9.64 -22.79
N GLY A 435 4.92 8.82 -23.78
CA GLY A 435 4.07 9.21 -24.90
C GLY A 435 2.70 8.52 -24.83
N PRO A 436 2.45 7.48 -25.64
CA PRO A 436 1.17 6.77 -25.69
C PRO A 436 0.62 6.31 -24.34
N ALA A 437 1.46 5.78 -23.45
CA ALA A 437 1.02 5.29 -22.14
C ALA A 437 0.68 6.42 -21.16
N LYS A 438 1.23 7.63 -21.38
CA LYS A 438 1.07 8.80 -20.50
C LYS A 438 1.44 8.53 -19.04
N ALA A 439 2.45 7.69 -18.80
CA ALA A 439 2.99 7.51 -17.46
C ALA A 439 3.57 8.84 -16.96
N ILE A 440 3.09 9.29 -15.79
CA ILE A 440 3.43 10.60 -15.24
C ILE A 440 4.87 10.55 -14.71
N ASP A 441 5.69 11.51 -15.16
CA ASP A 441 7.06 11.70 -14.67
C ASP A 441 7.95 10.43 -14.82
N PHE A 442 7.79 9.68 -15.93
CA PHE A 442 8.61 8.50 -16.21
C PHE A 442 10.03 8.88 -16.68
N PRO A 443 11.11 8.25 -16.15
CA PRO A 443 12.48 8.62 -16.43
C PRO A 443 12.90 8.48 -17.89
N SER A 444 13.82 9.35 -18.30
CA SER A 444 14.71 9.02 -19.42
C SER A 444 15.72 7.97 -18.97
N ILE A 445 15.78 6.84 -19.67
CA ILE A 445 16.71 5.75 -19.36
C ILE A 445 17.83 5.72 -20.41
N THR A 446 18.86 6.54 -20.16
CA THR A 446 20.07 6.64 -21.01
C THR A 446 21.33 6.14 -20.30
N THR A 447 21.23 5.78 -19.03
CA THR A 447 22.34 5.27 -18.21
C THR A 447 21.91 4.01 -17.47
N ARG A 448 22.89 3.19 -17.05
CA ARG A 448 22.61 2.02 -16.22
C ARG A 448 21.98 2.42 -14.90
N SER A 449 22.44 3.52 -14.30
CA SER A 449 21.89 4.02 -13.03
C SER A 449 20.41 4.40 -13.17
N ALA A 450 20.00 5.02 -14.28
CA ALA A 450 18.58 5.33 -14.52
C ALA A 450 17.72 4.06 -14.61
N LEU A 451 18.20 3.02 -15.31
CA LEU A 451 17.49 1.73 -15.40
C LEU A 451 17.44 1.02 -14.03
N ILE A 452 18.55 0.98 -13.30
CA ILE A 452 18.64 0.40 -11.96
C ILE A 452 17.61 1.07 -11.04
N ASN A 453 17.54 2.40 -11.04
CA ASN A 453 16.60 3.16 -10.22
C ASN A 453 15.14 2.86 -10.59
N ALA A 454 14.81 2.85 -11.89
CA ALA A 454 13.46 2.58 -12.35
C ALA A 454 12.97 1.17 -11.96
N LEU A 455 13.82 0.14 -12.14
CA LEU A 455 13.48 -1.24 -11.78
C LEU A 455 13.42 -1.42 -10.26
N THR A 456 14.32 -0.79 -9.51
CA THR A 456 14.29 -0.81 -8.04
C THR A 456 13.02 -0.18 -7.52
N HIS A 457 12.61 0.95 -8.09
CA HIS A 457 11.38 1.64 -7.70
C HIS A 457 10.14 0.79 -8.00
N MET A 458 10.03 0.17 -9.17
CA MET A 458 8.92 -0.75 -9.46
C MET A 458 8.82 -1.91 -8.47
N ALA A 459 9.95 -2.53 -8.09
CA ALA A 459 9.97 -3.59 -7.10
C ALA A 459 9.62 -3.09 -5.69
N HIS A 460 10.05 -1.88 -5.32
CA HIS A 460 9.69 -1.22 -4.07
C HIS A 460 8.17 -0.95 -3.98
N LEU A 461 7.57 -0.42 -5.06
CA LEU A 461 6.13 -0.18 -5.13
C LEU A 461 5.34 -1.48 -5.01
N ALA A 462 5.77 -2.52 -5.73
CA ALA A 462 5.07 -3.81 -5.75
C ALA A 462 5.22 -4.64 -4.48
N SER A 463 6.12 -4.27 -3.57
CA SER A 463 6.35 -5.00 -2.33
C SER A 463 6.19 -4.08 -1.12
N THR A 464 7.27 -3.44 -0.70
CA THR A 464 7.33 -2.63 0.52
C THR A 464 6.27 -1.54 0.58
N SER A 465 6.08 -0.75 -0.48
CA SER A 465 5.15 0.37 -0.43
C SER A 465 3.70 -0.10 -0.26
N HIS A 466 3.30 -1.10 -1.05
CA HIS A 466 1.97 -1.70 -1.00
C HIS A 466 1.67 -2.37 0.35
N HIS A 467 2.54 -3.28 0.80
CA HIS A 467 2.29 -4.10 1.99
C HIS A 467 2.48 -3.35 3.31
N THR A 468 3.05 -2.14 3.30
CA THR A 468 3.04 -1.24 4.47
C THR A 468 1.64 -0.72 4.79
N VAL A 469 0.71 -0.67 3.83
CA VAL A 469 -0.61 -0.06 4.00
C VAL A 469 -1.76 -1.05 3.86
N ASN A 470 -1.55 -2.11 3.07
CA ASN A 470 -2.58 -3.06 2.69
C ASN A 470 -2.14 -4.51 2.98
N THR A 471 -2.82 -5.50 2.39
CA THR A 471 -2.58 -6.93 2.59
C THR A 471 -2.68 -7.34 4.09
N ASN A 472 -1.60 -7.87 4.68
CA ASN A 472 -1.60 -8.38 6.06
C ASN A 472 -1.64 -7.24 7.09
N GLU A 473 -1.08 -6.07 6.75
CA GLU A 473 -1.01 -4.93 7.67
C GLU A 473 -2.40 -4.33 7.94
N LEU A 474 -3.29 -4.40 6.95
CA LEU A 474 -4.63 -3.85 7.03
C LEU A 474 -5.39 -4.42 8.24
N LEU A 475 -5.52 -5.74 8.32
CA LEU A 475 -6.27 -6.40 9.40
C LEU A 475 -5.49 -6.44 10.72
N SER A 476 -4.15 -6.48 10.68
CA SER A 476 -3.33 -6.62 11.88
C SER A 476 -3.05 -5.31 12.62
N ALA A 477 -3.12 -4.15 11.94
CA ALA A 477 -2.90 -2.84 12.56
C ALA A 477 -3.88 -1.76 12.07
N SER A 478 -3.90 -1.48 10.76
CA SER A 478 -4.50 -0.24 10.21
C SER A 478 -6.03 -0.19 10.26
N SER A 479 -6.70 -1.32 10.54
CA SER A 479 -8.15 -1.41 10.74
C SER A 479 -8.53 -1.97 12.12
N THR A 480 -7.61 -1.91 13.09
CA THR A 480 -7.85 -2.41 14.45
C THR A 480 -8.77 -1.47 15.24
N LEU A 481 -9.80 -2.04 15.86
CA LEU A 481 -10.76 -1.32 16.68
C LEU A 481 -10.36 -1.37 18.16
N PRO A 482 -10.70 -0.33 18.95
CA PRO A 482 -11.60 0.79 18.63
C PRO A 482 -10.93 1.97 17.90
N PHE A 483 -9.62 1.92 17.65
CA PHE A 483 -8.84 3.12 17.28
C PHE A 483 -8.84 3.48 15.78
N HIS A 484 -9.11 2.52 14.90
CA HIS A 484 -9.11 2.69 13.44
C HIS A 484 -10.43 2.27 12.78
N PRO A 485 -11.57 2.86 13.17
CA PRO A 485 -12.79 2.64 12.40
C PRO A 485 -12.67 3.34 11.02
N PRO A 486 -13.25 2.77 9.95
CA PRO A 486 -13.30 3.39 8.63
C PRO A 486 -14.29 4.56 8.54
N SER A 487 -15.11 4.76 9.57
CA SER A 487 -16.14 5.78 9.65
C SER A 487 -16.66 5.94 11.09
N LEU A 488 -17.34 7.05 11.35
CA LEU A 488 -18.06 7.31 12.60
C LEU A 488 -19.55 7.03 12.43
N TYR A 489 -20.21 6.70 13.53
CA TYR A 489 -21.65 6.39 13.59
C TYR A 489 -22.51 7.49 14.22
N GLN A 490 -21.87 8.60 14.59
CA GLN A 490 -22.50 9.85 14.99
C GLN A 490 -21.77 11.03 14.32
N PRO A 491 -22.45 12.16 14.07
CA PRO A 491 -21.81 13.33 13.50
C PRO A 491 -20.69 13.86 14.42
N PRO A 492 -19.58 14.39 13.87
CA PRO A 492 -18.53 15.03 14.66
C PRO A 492 -19.10 16.04 15.67
N PRO A 493 -18.58 16.08 16.93
CA PRO A 493 -19.15 16.92 17.96
C PRO A 493 -19.19 18.41 17.59
N SER A 494 -20.26 19.09 18.02
CA SER A 494 -20.39 20.55 17.88
C SER A 494 -19.77 21.32 19.05
N SER A 495 -19.46 20.64 20.15
CA SER A 495 -18.76 21.16 21.32
C SER A 495 -17.91 20.06 21.98
N LYS A 496 -16.93 20.47 22.77
CA LYS A 496 -16.13 19.58 23.64
C LYS A 496 -16.91 19.16 24.89
N GLY A 497 -16.39 18.19 25.64
CA GLY A 497 -16.92 17.74 26.93
C GLY A 497 -17.86 16.53 26.86
N PHE A 498 -17.77 15.71 25.82
CA PHE A 498 -18.46 14.42 25.79
C PHE A 498 -17.66 13.38 26.58
N THR A 499 -18.36 12.40 27.17
CA THR A 499 -17.73 11.43 28.08
C THR A 499 -17.64 10.02 27.51
N ASN A 500 -18.40 9.70 26.46
CA ASN A 500 -18.45 8.36 25.89
C ASN A 500 -18.03 8.36 24.41
N VAL A 501 -16.81 7.88 24.14
CA VAL A 501 -16.28 7.75 22.77
C VAL A 501 -17.01 6.64 22.00
N VAL A 502 -17.51 5.61 22.71
CA VAL A 502 -18.18 4.44 22.10
C VAL A 502 -19.39 4.82 21.26
N ASP A 503 -20.09 5.91 21.63
CA ASP A 503 -21.27 6.37 20.90
C ASP A 503 -20.96 6.71 19.43
N PHE A 504 -19.70 7.02 19.09
CA PHE A 504 -19.24 7.36 17.73
C PHE A 504 -18.70 6.15 16.96
N LEU A 505 -18.50 5.01 17.62
CA LEU A 505 -17.82 3.83 17.07
C LEU A 505 -18.80 2.83 16.42
N PRO A 506 -18.32 1.93 15.55
CA PRO A 506 -19.16 0.94 14.88
C PRO A 506 -19.86 -0.01 15.86
N PRO A 507 -21.19 -0.17 15.78
CA PRO A 507 -21.87 -1.25 16.48
C PRO A 507 -21.44 -2.62 15.92
N LEU A 508 -21.74 -3.69 16.66
CA LEU A 508 -21.22 -5.03 16.37
C LEU A 508 -21.48 -5.52 14.93
N ASP A 509 -22.69 -5.31 14.39
CA ASP A 509 -23.02 -5.71 13.01
C ASP A 509 -22.14 -5.02 11.97
N LYS A 510 -21.66 -3.80 12.28
CA LYS A 510 -20.77 -3.02 11.42
C LYS A 510 -19.31 -3.36 11.61
N VAL A 511 -18.93 -3.79 12.80
CA VAL A 511 -17.63 -4.42 13.03
C VAL A 511 -17.49 -5.70 12.21
N GLU A 512 -18.52 -6.55 12.20
CA GLU A 512 -18.52 -7.78 11.40
C GLU A 512 -18.38 -7.48 9.89
N GLU A 513 -19.08 -6.45 9.37
CA GLU A 513 -18.92 -5.97 8.00
C GLU A 513 -17.47 -5.52 7.73
N GLN A 514 -16.89 -4.68 8.60
CA GLN A 514 -15.51 -4.20 8.48
C GLN A 514 -14.48 -5.34 8.46
N PHE A 515 -14.54 -6.26 9.42
CA PHE A 515 -13.56 -7.35 9.51
C PHE A 515 -13.72 -8.36 8.37
N SER A 516 -14.95 -8.64 7.95
CA SER A 516 -15.19 -9.49 6.77
C SER A 516 -14.56 -8.90 5.51
N VAL A 517 -14.65 -7.58 5.32
CA VAL A 517 -13.99 -6.88 4.22
C VAL A 517 -12.48 -6.91 4.40
N ALA A 518 -11.92 -6.55 5.55
CA ALA A 518 -10.48 -6.56 5.76
C ALA A 518 -9.85 -7.96 5.62
N ALA A 519 -10.58 -9.01 5.96
CA ALA A 519 -10.13 -10.40 5.89
C ALA A 519 -9.87 -10.92 4.47
N ILE A 520 -10.44 -10.33 3.41
CA ILE A 520 -10.17 -10.79 2.03
C ILE A 520 -8.83 -10.27 1.47
N PHE A 521 -8.24 -9.25 2.09
CA PHE A 521 -6.96 -8.65 1.71
C PHE A 521 -5.76 -9.42 2.30
N VAL A 522 -5.95 -10.18 3.38
CA VAL A 522 -4.82 -10.86 4.03
C VAL A 522 -4.30 -12.04 3.21
N ARG A 523 -3.01 -12.38 3.41
CA ARG A 523 -2.31 -13.52 2.79
C ARG A 523 -1.47 -14.32 3.81
N PRO A 524 -2.03 -14.77 4.94
CA PRO A 524 -1.29 -15.56 5.94
C PRO A 524 -0.73 -16.87 5.36
N PHE A 525 -1.39 -17.45 4.35
CA PHE A 525 -0.99 -18.72 3.74
C PHE A 525 0.18 -18.63 2.77
N PHE A 526 0.69 -17.42 2.48
CA PHE A 526 1.92 -17.28 1.69
C PHE A 526 3.17 -17.66 2.46
N VAL A 527 3.14 -17.60 3.79
CA VAL A 527 4.26 -18.01 4.64
C VAL A 527 4.66 -19.45 4.33
N GLY A 528 5.96 -19.66 4.04
CA GLY A 528 6.48 -20.98 3.66
C GLY A 528 6.24 -21.39 2.20
N THR A 529 5.73 -20.48 1.36
CA THR A 529 5.60 -20.66 -0.08
C THR A 529 6.58 -19.75 -0.83
N ASN A 530 6.70 -19.92 -2.15
CA ASN A 530 7.50 -19.05 -3.01
C ASN A 530 6.84 -17.71 -3.38
N ARG A 531 5.82 -17.28 -2.62
CA ARG A 531 5.07 -16.02 -2.80
C ARG A 531 5.50 -14.88 -1.89
N THR A 532 6.38 -15.13 -0.93
CA THR A 532 6.88 -14.12 -0.01
C THR A 532 8.00 -13.28 -0.64
N LEU A 533 8.27 -12.12 -0.07
CA LEU A 533 9.25 -11.14 -0.53
C LEU A 533 10.66 -11.74 -0.67
N MET A 534 11.08 -12.65 0.21
CA MET A 534 12.39 -13.30 0.08
C MET A 534 12.56 -14.08 -1.23
N HIS A 535 11.45 -14.54 -1.81
CA HIS A 535 11.39 -15.26 -3.07
C HIS A 535 11.20 -14.34 -4.29
N MET A 536 11.35 -13.01 -4.16
CA MET A 536 11.07 -12.07 -5.26
C MET A 536 11.78 -12.43 -6.58
N PHE A 537 13.04 -12.87 -6.51
CA PHE A 537 13.88 -13.11 -7.70
C PHE A 537 14.28 -14.57 -7.95
N ASP A 538 13.78 -15.53 -7.16
CA ASP A 538 14.22 -16.93 -7.21
C ASP A 538 13.35 -17.86 -8.09
N ASP A 539 12.63 -17.29 -9.07
CA ASP A 539 11.81 -18.06 -10.01
C ASP A 539 12.68 -18.99 -10.88
N PRO A 540 12.54 -20.33 -10.77
CA PRO A 540 13.40 -21.26 -11.50
C PRO A 540 13.25 -21.15 -13.02
N SER A 541 12.05 -20.80 -13.51
CA SER A 541 11.78 -20.72 -14.93
C SER A 541 12.47 -19.51 -15.57
N MET A 542 12.45 -18.36 -14.90
CA MET A 542 13.17 -17.15 -15.26
C MET A 542 14.67 -17.38 -15.13
N LEU A 543 15.14 -17.86 -13.97
CA LEU A 543 16.57 -17.99 -13.67
C LEU A 543 17.28 -18.98 -14.59
N SER A 544 16.61 -20.06 -15.03
CA SER A 544 17.19 -21.02 -15.98
C SER A 544 17.62 -20.42 -17.32
N ARG A 545 17.08 -19.24 -17.68
CA ARG A 545 17.39 -18.49 -18.91
C ARG A 545 18.19 -17.22 -18.65
N MET A 546 18.38 -16.84 -17.38
CA MET A 546 19.18 -15.69 -16.98
C MET A 546 20.67 -16.06 -16.90
N ASN A 547 21.55 -15.08 -17.06
CA ASN A 547 23.00 -15.30 -16.90
C ASN A 547 23.38 -15.65 -15.44
N SER A 548 24.60 -16.18 -15.26
CA SER A 548 25.09 -16.64 -13.94
C SER A 548 25.26 -15.53 -12.90
N ALA A 549 25.50 -14.28 -13.33
CA ALA A 549 25.58 -13.14 -12.43
C ALA A 549 24.20 -12.82 -11.83
N THR A 550 23.14 -12.82 -12.64
CA THR A 550 21.75 -12.67 -12.17
C THR A 550 21.34 -13.81 -11.24
N GLN A 551 21.71 -15.06 -11.54
CA GLN A 551 21.42 -16.20 -10.66
C GLN A 551 22.11 -16.06 -9.30
N SER A 552 23.38 -15.66 -9.29
CA SER A 552 24.12 -15.37 -8.05
C SER A 552 23.50 -14.21 -7.27
N ALA A 553 23.06 -13.16 -7.96
CA ALA A 553 22.39 -12.02 -7.34
C ALA A 553 21.05 -12.41 -6.70
N ALA A 554 20.25 -13.26 -7.36
CA ALA A 554 18.99 -13.78 -6.81
C ALA A 554 19.23 -14.58 -5.52
N SER A 555 20.25 -15.46 -5.52
CA SER A 555 20.63 -16.20 -4.31
C SER A 555 21.10 -15.27 -3.18
N THR A 556 21.86 -14.22 -3.52
CA THR A 556 22.33 -13.22 -2.55
C THR A 556 21.15 -12.49 -1.92
N PHE A 557 20.20 -12.03 -2.76
CA PHE A 557 18.98 -11.37 -2.31
C PHE A 557 18.17 -12.25 -1.35
N TYR A 558 17.94 -13.52 -1.71
CA TYR A 558 17.23 -14.47 -0.86
C TYR A 558 17.89 -14.61 0.51
N SER A 559 19.21 -14.80 0.56
CA SER A 559 19.95 -14.90 1.82
C SER A 559 19.88 -13.62 2.66
N SER A 560 19.94 -12.44 2.03
CA SER A 560 19.77 -11.16 2.73
C SER A 560 18.36 -11.01 3.31
N MET A 561 17.32 -11.36 2.56
CA MET A 561 15.93 -11.30 3.02
C MET A 561 15.64 -12.32 4.13
N GLN A 562 16.23 -13.51 4.06
CA GLN A 562 16.14 -14.49 5.13
C GLN A 562 16.78 -13.97 6.43
N ALA A 563 17.97 -13.36 6.35
CA ALA A 563 18.64 -12.78 7.52
C ALA A 563 17.84 -11.60 8.11
N PHE A 564 17.23 -10.76 7.27
CA PHE A 564 16.39 -9.65 7.73
C PHE A 564 15.08 -10.14 8.36
N SER A 565 14.43 -11.15 7.76
CA SER A 565 13.24 -11.79 8.34
C SER A 565 13.48 -12.31 9.76
N GLN A 566 14.62 -12.94 10.02
CA GLN A 566 14.99 -13.37 11.37
C GLN A 566 15.04 -12.21 12.38
N GLN A 567 15.50 -11.03 11.95
CA GLN A 567 15.54 -9.83 12.80
C GLN A 567 14.14 -9.28 13.07
N VAL A 568 13.31 -9.16 12.03
CA VAL A 568 11.92 -8.66 12.15
C VAL A 568 11.08 -9.61 13.01
N ALA A 569 11.14 -10.91 12.75
CA ALA A 569 10.41 -11.94 13.49
C ALA A 569 10.77 -11.93 14.99
N ALA A 570 12.04 -11.66 15.33
CA ALA A 570 12.54 -11.61 16.70
C ALA A 570 12.16 -10.33 17.47
N ARG A 571 11.56 -9.32 16.82
CA ARG A 571 11.17 -8.08 17.51
C ARG A 571 10.18 -8.36 18.64
N THR A 572 10.43 -7.67 19.74
CA THR A 572 9.63 -7.61 20.95
C THR A 572 9.76 -6.20 21.54
N PHE A 573 9.06 -5.94 22.63
CA PHE A 573 9.25 -4.72 23.43
C PHE A 573 10.58 -4.75 24.17
N ASP A 574 11.24 -3.60 24.23
CA ASP A 574 12.36 -3.34 25.12
C ASP A 574 11.90 -3.11 26.57
N GLN A 575 12.84 -2.80 27.45
CA GLN A 575 12.58 -2.53 28.87
C GLN A 575 11.67 -1.31 29.14
N ASN A 576 11.48 -0.43 28.16
CA ASN A 576 10.60 0.73 28.24
C ASN A 576 9.21 0.45 27.64
N GLY A 577 8.95 -0.78 27.20
CA GLY A 577 7.71 -1.11 26.50
C GLY A 577 7.67 -0.60 25.06
N LEU A 578 8.83 -0.35 24.43
CA LEU A 578 8.92 0.17 23.06
C LEU A 578 9.56 -0.84 22.11
N SER A 579 9.12 -0.87 20.86
CA SER A 579 9.77 -1.56 19.75
C SER A 579 10.03 -0.54 18.64
N GLN A 580 11.29 -0.35 18.24
CA GLN A 580 11.70 0.72 17.31
C GLN A 580 11.19 2.12 17.74
N GLY A 581 11.15 2.37 19.05
CA GLY A 581 10.64 3.62 19.63
C GLY A 581 9.12 3.77 19.62
N MET A 582 8.37 2.70 19.30
CA MET A 582 6.92 2.70 19.24
C MET A 582 6.31 1.85 20.37
N PRO A 583 5.16 2.24 20.95
CA PRO A 583 4.40 1.40 21.88
C PRO A 583 3.70 0.18 21.24
N PHE A 584 4.17 -0.29 20.09
CA PHE A 584 3.68 -1.49 19.41
C PHE A 584 4.79 -2.19 18.62
N VAL A 585 4.62 -3.48 18.31
CA VAL A 585 5.64 -4.30 17.64
C VAL A 585 5.33 -4.48 16.16
N TRP A 586 5.78 -3.55 15.33
CA TRP A 586 5.52 -3.55 13.89
C TRP A 586 6.37 -4.57 13.11
N LYS A 587 5.71 -5.38 12.26
CA LYS A 587 6.34 -6.46 11.48
C LYS A 587 5.83 -6.57 10.03
N ALA A 588 5.13 -5.56 9.50
CA ALA A 588 4.52 -5.59 8.16
C ALA A 588 5.49 -6.02 7.05
N LEU A 589 6.74 -5.58 7.17
CA LEU A 589 7.80 -5.78 6.18
C LEU A 589 8.71 -6.98 6.47
N ASP A 590 8.26 -7.96 7.26
CA ASP A 590 8.97 -9.25 7.39
C ASP A 590 9.03 -9.94 6.01
N PRO A 591 10.21 -10.18 5.42
CA PRO A 591 10.31 -10.77 4.09
C PRO A 591 9.79 -12.21 3.95
N ASN A 592 9.52 -12.91 5.05
CA ASN A 592 8.88 -14.23 5.05
C ASN A 592 7.35 -14.16 5.12
N VAL A 593 6.78 -12.99 5.32
CA VAL A 593 5.34 -12.77 5.49
C VAL A 593 4.79 -11.85 4.41
N ALA A 594 5.48 -10.73 4.13
CA ALA A 594 5.12 -9.83 3.05
C ALA A 594 5.22 -10.54 1.69
N PRO A 595 4.24 -10.39 0.79
CA PRO A 595 4.35 -10.87 -0.59
C PRO A 595 5.47 -10.15 -1.37
N PHE A 596 5.93 -10.75 -2.48
CA PHE A 596 6.88 -10.08 -3.38
C PHE A 596 6.21 -9.19 -4.45
N SER A 597 4.91 -9.37 -4.67
CA SER A 597 4.13 -8.69 -5.71
C SER A 597 2.87 -8.09 -5.12
N ILE A 598 2.31 -7.14 -5.86
CA ILE A 598 0.97 -6.64 -5.61
C ILE A 598 -0.02 -7.82 -5.65
N THR A 599 -0.81 -7.94 -4.60
CA THR A 599 -1.91 -8.90 -4.43
C THR A 599 -3.05 -8.17 -3.74
N SER A 600 -4.22 -8.81 -3.61
CA SER A 600 -5.40 -8.18 -3.02
C SER A 600 -5.18 -7.70 -1.61
#